data_AF-A0A7R9QD74-F1
#
_entry.id   AF-A0A7R9QD74-F1
#
_cell.length_a   1.000
_cell.length_b   1.000
_cell.length_c   1.000
_cell.angle_alpha   90.00
_cell.angle_beta   90.00
_cell.angle_gamma   90.00
#
_symmetry.space_group_name_H-M   'P 1'
#
loop_
_entity.id
_entity.type
_entity.pdbx_description
1 polymer ?
#
loop_
_entity_poly.entity_id
_entity_poly.type
_entity_poly.pdbx_seq_one_letter_code
_entity_poly.pdbx_strand_id
1 'polypeptide(L)'
;MQFQKLKRCDRFWYETSDPFLRFSEPQLAEIRKITLSKVLCDNSDSIDTIQRQIMDLPDSFLNPRIPCSSMPSIDLTQWRERGNSCVVNNRVLAIGRADRISPCVNCICTFEGAKCQSLRISDCNELFSLHSRQDVLNDSVCKVQCAFTFTHNMRSSQSSRISNVFGFSQ
;
A
#
# COMPACT_ATOMS: atom_id res chain seq x y z
N MET A 1 15.87 -12.49 32.80
CA MET A 1 14.68 -13.10 32.16
C MET A 1 13.37 -12.56 32.75
N GLN A 2 13.14 -11.23 32.73
CA GLN A 2 11.87 -10.61 33.17
C GLN A 2 11.26 -9.75 32.05
N PHE A 3 12.00 -8.78 31.51
CA PHE A 3 11.54 -7.94 30.39
C PHE A 3 11.18 -8.71 29.12
N GLN A 4 11.89 -9.80 28.82
CA GLN A 4 11.55 -10.66 27.68
C GLN A 4 10.20 -11.35 27.87
N LYS A 5 9.85 -11.73 29.11
CA LYS A 5 8.53 -12.31 29.42
C LYS A 5 7.44 -11.26 29.28
N LEU A 6 7.67 -10.05 29.80
CA LEU A 6 6.75 -8.92 29.62
C LEU A 6 6.50 -8.65 28.13
N LYS A 7 7.54 -8.56 27.30
CA LYS A 7 7.39 -8.34 25.85
C LYS A 7 6.64 -9.49 25.14
N ARG A 8 6.94 -10.76 25.46
CA ARG A 8 6.35 -11.92 24.76
C ARG A 8 4.94 -12.27 25.22
N CYS A 9 4.62 -12.03 26.49
CA CYS A 9 3.33 -12.41 27.07
C CYS A 9 2.33 -11.26 27.10
N ASP A 10 2.71 -10.07 26.65
CA ASP A 10 1.80 -8.95 26.45
C ASP A 10 1.12 -9.03 25.08
N ARG A 11 -0.18 -9.35 25.09
CA ARG A 11 -1.01 -9.41 23.89
C ARG A 11 -1.07 -8.07 23.15
N PHE A 12 -0.96 -6.96 23.89
CA PHE A 12 -1.04 -5.60 23.38
C PHE A 12 0.34 -4.95 23.20
N TRP A 13 1.40 -5.77 23.17
CA TRP A 13 2.73 -5.27 22.81
C TRP A 13 2.66 -4.52 21.48
N TYR A 14 3.16 -3.29 21.45
CA TYR A 14 2.97 -2.37 20.31
C TYR A 14 3.54 -2.88 18.97
N GLU A 15 4.49 -3.82 19.00
CA GLU A 15 5.03 -4.46 17.78
C GLU A 15 4.41 -5.83 17.50
N THR A 16 3.24 -6.12 18.07
CA THR A 16 2.53 -7.38 17.80
C THR A 16 2.26 -7.54 16.30
N SER A 17 2.33 -8.78 15.82
CA SER A 17 2.00 -9.13 14.43
C SER A 17 0.53 -9.51 14.24
N ASP A 18 -0.26 -9.55 15.32
CA ASP A 18 -1.69 -9.87 15.28
C ASP A 18 -2.45 -8.84 14.41
N PRO A 19 -3.04 -9.24 13.27
CA PRO A 19 -3.73 -8.32 12.36
C PRO A 19 -4.89 -7.56 12.98
N PHE A 20 -5.49 -8.06 14.07
CA PHE A 20 -6.63 -7.43 14.73
C PHE A 20 -6.23 -6.43 15.82
N LEU A 21 -4.97 -6.41 16.23
CA LEU A 21 -4.48 -5.60 17.35
C LEU A 21 -3.30 -4.70 16.97
N ARG A 22 -2.52 -5.10 15.96
CA ARG A 22 -1.33 -4.38 15.54
C ARG A 22 -1.68 -2.96 15.10
N PHE A 23 -0.75 -2.05 15.35
CA PHE A 23 -0.76 -0.76 14.67
C PHE A 23 -0.57 -0.95 13.16
N SER A 24 -1.13 -0.04 12.37
CA SER A 24 -0.79 0.02 10.95
C SER A 24 0.70 0.33 10.78
N GLU A 25 1.28 -0.05 9.64
CA GLU A 25 2.70 0.19 9.39
C GLU A 25 3.11 1.68 9.49
N PRO A 26 2.30 2.65 9.00
CA PRO A 26 2.54 4.07 9.24
C PRO A 26 2.49 4.46 10.72
N GLN A 27 1.50 3.97 11.48
CA GLN A 27 1.39 4.24 12.93
C GLN A 27 2.60 3.67 13.70
N LEU A 28 3.05 2.46 13.35
CA LEU A 28 4.20 1.84 14.00
C LEU A 28 5.51 2.60 13.68
N ALA A 29 5.66 3.12 12.46
CA ALA A 29 6.79 3.99 12.11
C ALA A 29 6.79 5.28 12.95
N GLU A 30 5.61 5.86 13.17
CA GLU A 30 5.42 7.03 14.03
C GLU A 30 5.74 6.76 15.51
N ILE A 31 5.45 5.57 16.03
CA ILE A 31 5.86 5.18 17.39
C ILE A 31 7.39 5.00 17.46
N ARG A 32 7.98 4.30 16.47
CA ARG A 32 9.41 3.95 16.48
C ARG A 32 10.36 5.14 16.37
N LYS A 33 9.94 6.23 15.74
CA LYS A 33 10.79 7.42 15.59
C LYS A 33 10.89 8.27 16.86
N ILE A 34 10.01 8.05 17.85
CA ILE A 34 9.95 8.85 19.06
C ILE A 34 11.09 8.50 20.01
N THR A 35 11.69 9.53 20.60
CA THR A 35 12.71 9.40 21.63
C THR A 35 12.21 9.95 22.96
N LEU A 36 12.70 9.40 24.08
CA LEU A 36 12.36 9.94 25.40
C LEU A 36 12.79 11.41 25.54
N SER A 37 13.89 11.81 24.92
CA SER A 37 14.33 13.21 24.85
C SER A 37 13.26 14.12 24.23
N LYS A 38 12.64 13.69 23.13
CA LYS A 38 11.57 14.46 22.49
C LYS A 38 10.33 14.56 23.38
N VAL A 39 9.96 13.47 24.05
CA VAL A 39 8.85 13.49 25.02
C VAL A 39 9.09 14.53 26.12
N LEU A 40 10.31 14.59 26.66
CA LEU A 40 10.65 15.59 27.69
C LEU A 40 10.65 17.02 27.13
N CYS A 41 11.19 17.25 25.93
CA CYS A 41 11.12 18.54 25.26
C CYS A 41 9.67 19.02 25.10
N ASP A 42 8.78 18.17 24.60
CA ASP A 42 7.40 18.56 24.29
C ASP A 42 6.54 18.79 25.54
N ASN A 43 7.00 18.33 26.70
CA ASN A 43 6.29 18.43 27.99
C ASN A 43 7.03 19.31 29.01
N SER A 44 8.01 20.12 28.59
CA SER A 44 8.75 21.00 29.49
C SER A 44 8.98 22.39 28.88
N ASP A 45 8.46 23.42 29.56
CA ASP A 45 8.61 24.81 29.14
C ASP A 45 10.04 25.35 29.30
N SER A 46 10.90 24.65 30.06
CA SER A 46 12.25 25.11 30.41
C SER A 46 13.36 24.42 29.62
N ILE A 47 13.02 23.48 28.72
CA ILE A 47 13.99 22.68 27.97
C ILE A 47 13.96 23.08 26.50
N ASP A 48 14.86 23.97 26.10
CA ASP A 48 15.04 24.34 24.69
C ASP A 48 16.03 23.42 23.95
N THR A 49 16.98 22.84 24.70
CA THR A 49 17.99 21.93 24.19
C THR A 49 18.14 20.72 25.10
N ILE A 50 18.36 19.56 24.50
CA ILE A 50 18.57 18.30 25.22
C ILE A 50 19.35 17.32 24.34
N GLN A 51 20.04 16.37 24.94
CA GLN A 51 20.77 15.33 24.21
C GLN A 51 19.81 14.31 23.58
N ARG A 52 20.19 13.69 22.45
CA ARG A 52 19.31 12.74 21.73
C ARG A 52 19.05 11.45 22.54
N GLN A 53 20.04 10.97 23.28
CA GLN A 53 19.92 9.82 24.17
C GLN A 53 19.91 10.31 25.62
N ILE A 54 18.73 10.65 26.16
CA ILE A 54 18.62 11.28 27.50
C ILE A 54 19.05 10.40 28.66
N MET A 55 19.03 9.08 28.49
CA MET A 55 19.47 8.13 29.53
C MET A 55 21.00 7.98 29.56
N ASP A 56 21.69 8.47 28.53
CA ASP A 56 23.14 8.53 28.47
C ASP A 56 23.63 9.92 28.90
N LEU A 57 24.87 9.98 29.37
CA LEU A 57 25.50 11.25 29.72
C LEU A 57 25.63 12.14 28.46
N PRO A 58 25.44 13.45 28.61
CA PRO A 58 25.70 14.39 27.52
C PRO A 58 27.20 14.42 27.20
N ASP A 59 27.52 14.41 25.91
CA ASP A 59 28.89 14.51 25.41
C ASP A 59 28.91 15.39 24.16
N SER A 60 29.92 16.25 24.01
CA SER A 60 29.96 17.22 22.90
C SER A 60 30.02 16.58 21.51
N PHE A 61 30.45 15.32 21.40
CA PHE A 61 30.63 14.64 20.12
C PHE A 61 29.69 13.44 19.96
N LEU A 62 29.62 12.57 20.96
CA LEU A 62 28.87 11.31 20.90
C LEU A 62 27.37 11.50 21.19
N ASN A 63 27.01 12.43 22.08
CA ASN A 63 25.62 12.68 22.47
C ASN A 63 25.38 14.17 22.77
N PRO A 64 25.57 15.05 21.76
CA PRO A 64 25.48 16.49 21.97
C PRO A 64 24.05 16.90 22.26
N ARG A 65 23.92 17.98 23.03
CA ARG A 65 22.65 18.68 23.17
C ARG A 65 22.29 19.34 21.84
N ILE A 66 21.05 19.16 21.42
CA ILE A 66 20.52 19.76 20.20
C ILE A 66 19.20 20.49 20.51
N PRO A 67 18.78 21.46 19.68
CA PRO A 67 17.51 22.13 19.85
C PRO A 67 16.33 21.16 19.76
N CYS A 68 15.34 21.29 20.64
CA CYS A 68 14.14 20.46 20.63
C CYS A 68 13.37 20.53 19.29
N SER A 69 13.42 21.66 18.60
CA SER A 69 12.82 21.86 17.26
C SER A 69 13.44 21.01 16.16
N SER A 70 14.69 20.56 16.34
CA SER A 70 15.41 19.72 15.38
C SER A 70 15.10 18.22 15.53
N MET A 71 14.34 17.84 16.56
CA MET A 71 13.95 16.46 16.82
C MET A 71 12.65 16.10 16.09
N PRO A 72 12.51 14.86 15.60
CA PRO A 72 11.29 14.44 14.93
C PRO A 72 10.11 14.41 15.90
N SER A 73 9.01 15.09 15.54
CA SER A 73 7.73 15.03 16.26
C SER A 73 6.84 13.91 15.75
N ILE A 74 5.96 13.39 16.60
CA ILE A 74 4.93 12.43 16.19
C ILE A 74 3.92 13.09 15.23
N ASP A 75 3.59 12.41 14.14
CA ASP A 75 2.54 12.75 13.21
C ASP A 75 1.28 11.94 13.54
N LEU A 76 0.36 12.56 14.30
CA LEU A 76 -0.90 11.95 14.70
C LEU A 76 -1.91 11.82 13.55
N THR A 77 -1.63 12.36 12.35
CA THR A 77 -2.53 12.19 11.21
C THR A 77 -2.65 10.72 10.78
N GLN A 78 -1.70 9.86 11.17
CA GLN A 78 -1.75 8.41 10.94
C GLN A 78 -2.82 7.70 11.80
N TRP A 79 -3.34 8.33 12.85
CA TRP A 79 -4.45 7.83 13.67
C TRP A 79 -5.80 8.39 13.24
N ARG A 80 -5.83 9.24 12.22
CA ARG A 80 -7.09 9.76 11.70
C ARG A 80 -7.90 8.62 11.11
N GLU A 81 -9.05 8.35 11.74
CA GLU A 81 -10.02 7.38 11.23
C GLU A 81 -10.54 7.87 9.88
N ARG A 82 -10.37 7.03 8.86
CA ARG A 82 -11.06 7.20 7.58
C ARG A 82 -12.45 6.62 7.80
N GLY A 83 -13.50 7.31 7.33
CA GLY A 83 -14.89 6.88 7.53
C GLY A 83 -15.14 5.43 7.08
N ASN A 84 -16.34 4.91 7.33
CA ASN A 84 -16.73 3.50 7.15
C ASN A 84 -16.65 2.94 5.69
N SER A 85 -15.99 3.67 4.78
CA SER A 85 -15.84 3.33 3.37
C SER A 85 -14.53 3.80 2.76
N CYS A 86 -13.99 3.01 1.83
CA CYS A 86 -12.87 3.34 0.97
C CYS A 86 -13.36 3.85 -0.39
N VAL A 87 -12.67 4.85 -0.96
CA VAL A 87 -12.94 5.31 -2.35
C VAL A 87 -11.80 4.83 -3.26
N VAL A 88 -12.13 4.05 -4.28
CA VAL A 88 -11.17 3.52 -5.28
C VAL A 88 -11.74 3.69 -6.68
N ASN A 89 -11.06 4.45 -7.56
CA ASN A 89 -11.49 4.70 -8.95
C ASN A 89 -12.98 5.07 -9.07
N ASN A 90 -13.42 6.06 -8.28
CA ASN A 90 -14.82 6.52 -8.17
C ASN A 90 -15.84 5.51 -7.60
N ARG A 91 -15.40 4.36 -7.07
CA ARG A 91 -16.26 3.42 -6.36
C ARG A 91 -16.09 3.56 -4.86
N VAL A 92 -17.20 3.46 -4.13
CA VAL A 92 -17.23 3.47 -2.67
C VAL A 92 -17.41 2.04 -2.16
N LEU A 93 -16.43 1.51 -1.44
CA LEU A 93 -16.46 0.19 -0.83
C LEU A 93 -16.62 0.33 0.69
N ALA A 94 -17.64 -0.26 1.28
CA ALA A 94 -17.75 -0.36 2.73
C ALA A 94 -16.63 -1.25 3.31
N ILE A 95 -16.23 -1.01 4.57
CA ILE A 95 -15.23 -1.86 5.25
C ILE A 95 -15.69 -3.33 5.23
N GLY A 96 -14.77 -4.23 4.89
CA GLY A 96 -15.00 -5.67 4.72
C GLY A 96 -15.50 -6.08 3.33
N ARG A 97 -15.95 -5.13 2.49
CA ARG A 97 -16.39 -5.42 1.12
C ARG A 97 -15.20 -5.56 0.17
N ALA A 98 -15.26 -6.57 -0.68
CA ALA A 98 -14.40 -6.70 -1.85
C ALA A 98 -15.19 -6.42 -3.14
N ASP A 99 -14.55 -5.78 -4.12
CA ASP A 99 -15.12 -5.53 -5.45
C ASP A 99 -14.04 -5.51 -6.55
N ARG A 100 -14.40 -6.00 -7.74
CA ARG A 100 -13.54 -5.93 -8.93
C ARG A 100 -13.63 -4.53 -9.52
N ILE A 101 -12.56 -3.75 -9.37
CA ILE A 101 -12.49 -2.37 -9.86
C ILE A 101 -12.14 -2.30 -11.36
N SER A 102 -11.52 -3.35 -11.90
CA SER A 102 -11.19 -3.52 -13.31
C SER A 102 -11.12 -5.02 -13.65
N PRO A 103 -11.04 -5.41 -14.92
CA PRO A 103 -11.05 -6.83 -15.30
C PRO A 103 -9.96 -7.67 -14.63
N CYS A 104 -8.78 -7.10 -14.32
CA CYS A 104 -7.68 -7.81 -13.68
C CYS A 104 -7.28 -7.26 -12.30
N VAL A 105 -8.10 -6.41 -11.67
CA VAL A 105 -7.80 -5.88 -10.33
C VAL A 105 -9.01 -6.03 -9.41
N ASN A 106 -8.77 -6.63 -8.25
CA ASN A 106 -9.75 -6.75 -7.17
C ASN A 106 -9.27 -5.95 -5.95
N CYS A 107 -10.18 -5.27 -5.28
CA CYS A 107 -9.87 -4.51 -4.08
C CYS A 107 -10.76 -4.93 -2.92
N ILE A 108 -10.19 -4.98 -1.72
CA ILE A 108 -10.92 -5.11 -0.46
C ILE A 108 -10.74 -3.84 0.36
N CYS A 109 -11.82 -3.31 0.93
CA CYS A 109 -11.74 -2.21 1.87
C CYS A 109 -11.49 -2.76 3.28
N THR A 110 -10.37 -2.41 3.89
CA THR A 110 -10.05 -2.73 5.28
C THR A 110 -10.10 -1.47 6.15
N PHE A 111 -9.98 -1.63 7.46
CA PHE A 111 -9.84 -0.49 8.39
C PHE A 111 -8.60 0.38 8.11
N GLU A 112 -7.57 -0.18 7.46
CA GLU A 112 -6.36 0.55 7.05
C GLU A 112 -6.56 1.29 5.70
N GLY A 113 -7.63 1.00 4.96
CA GLY A 113 -7.90 1.51 3.63
C GLY A 113 -8.12 0.40 2.59
N ALA A 114 -8.23 0.78 1.32
CA ALA A 114 -8.40 -0.20 0.24
C ALA A 114 -7.08 -0.91 -0.08
N LYS A 115 -7.09 -2.24 -0.06
CA LYS A 115 -6.01 -3.09 -0.54
C LYS A 115 -6.41 -3.71 -1.87
N CYS A 116 -5.74 -3.30 -2.94
CA CYS A 116 -5.97 -3.79 -4.29
C CYS A 116 -4.89 -4.78 -4.71
N GLN A 117 -5.29 -5.86 -5.38
CA GLN A 117 -4.40 -6.91 -5.85
C GLN A 117 -4.70 -7.25 -7.31
N SER A 118 -3.65 -7.56 -8.07
CA SER A 118 -3.77 -8.09 -9.40
C SER A 118 -4.34 -9.51 -9.35
N LEU A 119 -5.36 -9.76 -10.17
CA LEU A 119 -5.87 -11.09 -10.42
C LEU A 119 -4.92 -11.81 -11.36
N ARG A 120 -4.66 -13.09 -11.08
CA ARG A 120 -3.92 -13.96 -12.01
C ARG A 120 -4.88 -14.47 -13.07
N ILE A 121 -4.59 -14.13 -14.32
CA ILE A 121 -5.38 -14.57 -15.48
C ILE A 121 -4.73 -15.82 -16.07
N SER A 122 -5.48 -16.92 -16.08
CA SER A 122 -5.06 -18.19 -16.68
C SER A 122 -5.39 -18.28 -18.16
N ASP A 123 -6.53 -17.71 -18.58
CA ASP A 123 -6.98 -17.69 -19.96
C ASP A 123 -7.47 -16.31 -20.38
N CYS A 124 -6.72 -15.69 -21.29
CA CYS A 124 -7.06 -14.38 -21.82
C CYS A 124 -8.22 -14.43 -22.83
N ASN A 125 -8.47 -15.57 -23.50
CA ASN A 125 -9.60 -15.70 -24.42
C ASN A 125 -10.93 -15.69 -23.66
N GLU A 126 -10.98 -16.35 -22.50
CA GLU A 126 -12.12 -16.28 -21.58
C GLU A 126 -12.31 -14.85 -21.05
N LEU A 127 -11.22 -14.17 -20.69
CA LEU A 127 -11.31 -12.78 -20.25
C LEU A 127 -11.89 -11.86 -21.35
N PHE A 128 -11.52 -12.06 -22.61
CA PHE A 128 -12.07 -11.32 -23.76
C PHE A 128 -13.51 -11.73 -24.13
N SER A 129 -14.01 -12.86 -23.65
CA SER A 129 -15.42 -13.23 -23.82
C SER A 129 -16.32 -12.59 -22.76
N LEU A 130 -15.76 -12.35 -21.56
CA LEU A 130 -16.47 -11.73 -20.43
C LEU A 130 -16.39 -10.20 -20.41
N HIS A 131 -15.33 -9.62 -20.96
CA HIS A 131 -15.10 -8.17 -20.96
C HIS A 131 -14.81 -7.65 -22.37
N SER A 132 -15.12 -6.36 -22.61
CA SER A 132 -14.80 -5.76 -23.91
C SER A 132 -13.28 -5.73 -24.11
N ARG A 133 -12.84 -5.92 -25.35
CA ARG A 133 -11.40 -5.88 -25.69
C ARG A 133 -10.77 -4.56 -25.24
N GLN A 134 -11.51 -3.47 -25.29
CA GLN A 134 -11.02 -2.15 -24.91
C GLN A 134 -10.84 -2.03 -23.39
N ASP A 135 -11.76 -2.57 -22.59
CA ASP A 135 -11.64 -2.57 -21.12
C ASP A 135 -10.43 -3.39 -20.64
N VAL A 136 -10.20 -4.54 -21.27
CA VAL A 136 -9.03 -5.39 -20.98
C VAL A 136 -7.71 -4.71 -21.39
N LEU A 137 -7.71 -3.91 -22.46
CA LEU A 137 -6.50 -3.18 -22.90
C LEU A 137 -6.22 -1.91 -22.09
N ASN A 138 -7.27 -1.30 -21.55
CA ASN A 138 -7.16 -0.14 -20.67
C ASN A 138 -6.66 -0.53 -19.27
N ASP A 139 -6.87 -1.78 -18.86
CA ASP A 139 -6.30 -2.34 -17.64
C ASP A 139 -4.81 -2.70 -17.85
N SER A 140 -3.92 -1.97 -17.16
CA SER A 140 -2.46 -2.17 -17.27
C SER A 140 -2.01 -3.56 -16.81
N VAL A 141 -2.72 -4.16 -15.85
CA VAL A 141 -2.43 -5.50 -15.33
C VAL A 141 -2.83 -6.55 -16.35
N CYS A 142 -4.05 -6.44 -16.90
CA CYS A 142 -4.51 -7.34 -17.96
C CYS A 142 -3.62 -7.25 -19.21
N LYS A 143 -3.24 -6.02 -19.60
CA LYS A 143 -2.41 -5.77 -20.77
C LYS A 143 -1.09 -6.52 -20.71
N VAL A 144 -0.45 -6.57 -19.54
CA VAL A 144 0.80 -7.32 -19.34
C VAL A 144 0.53 -8.82 -19.37
N GLN A 145 -0.50 -9.31 -18.67
CA GLN A 145 -0.80 -10.74 -18.61
C GLN A 145 -1.28 -11.33 -19.95
N CYS A 146 -1.94 -10.53 -20.79
CA CYS A 146 -2.56 -10.95 -22.05
C CYS A 146 -1.87 -10.41 -23.31
N ALA A 147 -0.68 -9.84 -23.19
CA ALA A 147 0.07 -9.23 -24.31
C ALA A 147 0.24 -10.18 -25.50
N PHE A 148 0.55 -11.46 -25.25
CA PHE A 148 0.77 -12.46 -26.29
C PHE A 148 -0.52 -12.79 -27.06
N THR A 149 -1.62 -13.07 -26.37
CA THR A 149 -2.92 -13.36 -26.99
C THR A 149 -3.44 -12.17 -27.80
N PHE A 150 -3.24 -10.95 -27.30
CA PHE A 150 -3.67 -9.74 -28.00
C PHE A 150 -2.92 -9.51 -29.32
N THR A 151 -1.59 -9.63 -29.30
CA THR A 151 -0.74 -9.45 -30.49
C THR A 151 -1.00 -10.52 -31.56
N HIS A 152 -1.29 -11.76 -31.15
CA HIS A 152 -1.64 -12.84 -32.06
C HIS A 152 -2.99 -12.62 -32.75
N ASN A 153 -3.99 -12.12 -32.01
CA ASN A 153 -5.32 -11.80 -32.54
C ASN A 153 -5.31 -10.59 -33.50
N MET A 154 -4.40 -9.63 -33.31
CA MET A 154 -4.17 -8.55 -34.28
C MET A 154 -3.61 -9.09 -35.60
N ARG A 155 -2.66 -10.03 -35.56
CA ARG A 155 -2.12 -10.69 -36.77
C ARG A 155 -3.16 -11.54 -37.52
N SER A 156 -4.03 -12.26 -36.81
CA SER A 156 -5.11 -13.04 -37.45
C SER A 156 -6.21 -12.16 -38.07
N SER A 157 -6.47 -10.97 -37.50
CA SER A 157 -7.40 -9.99 -38.08
C SER A 157 -6.86 -9.22 -39.30
N GLN A 158 -5.54 -9.18 -39.53
CA GLN A 158 -4.94 -8.68 -40.76
C GLN A 158 -4.85 -9.73 -41.87
N SER A 159 -4.73 -11.02 -41.54
CA SER A 159 -4.69 -12.11 -42.54
C SER A 159 -6.04 -12.39 -43.20
N SER A 160 -7.14 -11.81 -42.71
CA SER A 160 -8.50 -12.01 -43.22
C SER A 160 -9.01 -10.86 -44.12
N ARG A 161 -8.15 -9.87 -44.45
CA ARG A 161 -8.47 -8.78 -45.40
C ARG A 161 -7.61 -8.79 -46.67
N ILE A 162 -7.28 -9.98 -47.19
CA ILE A 162 -6.89 -10.12 -48.60
C ILE A 162 -7.93 -11.03 -49.25
N SER A 163 -9.06 -10.42 -49.63
CA SER A 163 -10.05 -11.04 -50.48
C SER A 163 -9.48 -11.11 -51.90
N ASN A 164 -9.30 -12.32 -52.41
CA ASN A 164 -9.07 -12.60 -53.81
C ASN A 164 -10.11 -11.85 -54.68
N VAL A 165 -9.64 -10.95 -55.53
CA VAL A 165 -10.38 -10.53 -56.73
C VAL A 165 -9.64 -11.11 -57.92
N PHE A 166 -10.29 -12.10 -58.55
CA PHE A 166 -10.07 -12.69 -59.87
C PHE A 166 -9.40 -11.70 -60.86
N GLY A 167 -8.37 -12.04 -61.63
CA GLY A 167 -8.25 -13.15 -62.56
C GLY A 167 -8.62 -12.67 -63.97
N PHE A 168 -7.73 -12.79 -64.96
CA PHE A 168 -8.07 -13.13 -66.35
C PHE A 168 -6.84 -13.63 -67.12
N SER A 169 -7.11 -14.69 -67.87
CA SER A 169 -6.25 -15.43 -68.80
C SER A 169 -6.27 -14.84 -70.21
N GLN A 170 -5.21 -15.20 -70.96
CA GLN A 170 -4.86 -14.95 -72.37
C GLN A 170 -4.17 -13.63 -72.66
#